data_AF-A0A7U6BIK0-F1
#
_entry.id   AF-A0A7U6BIK0-F1
#
_cell.length_a   1.000
_cell.length_b   1.000
_cell.length_c   1.000
_cell.angle_alpha   90.00
_cell.angle_beta   90.00
_cell.angle_gamma   90.00
#
_symmetry.space_group_name_H-M   'P 1'
#
loop_
_entity.id
_entity.type
_entity.pdbx_description
1 polymer ?
#
loop_
_entity_poly.entity_id
_entity_poly.type
_entity_poly.pdbx_seq_one_letter_code
_entity_poly.pdbx_strand_id
1 'polypeptide(L)' 'MITVKFEDSEIYNYRVYAYSWGRYHDPLRNESGTDKDKTEALKAYRRAVTLYERRGDAGKVTDIENKINALG' A
#
# COMPACT_ATOMS: atom_id res chain seq x y z
N MET A 1 2.43 -25.23 -4.10
CA MET A 1 2.96 -23.89 -4.38
C MET A 1 2.84 -23.09 -3.09
N ILE A 2 3.93 -22.55 -2.56
CA ILE A 2 3.87 -21.70 -1.36
C ILE A 2 3.56 -20.28 -1.85
N THR A 3 2.37 -19.78 -1.55
CA THR A 3 2.03 -18.38 -1.80
C THR A 3 2.41 -17.58 -0.56
N VAL A 4 3.44 -16.74 -0.65
CA VAL A 4 3.81 -15.81 0.42
C VAL A 4 2.79 -14.67 0.40
N LYS A 5 2.06 -14.46 1.49
CA LYS A 5 1.09 -13.37 1.60
C LYS A 5 1.79 -12.07 1.92
N PHE A 6 1.23 -10.96 1.46
CA PHE A 6 1.74 -9.62 1.77
C PHE A 6 1.88 -9.41 3.28
N GLU A 7 0.87 -9.80 4.05
CA GLU A 7 0.80 -9.61 5.50
C GLU A 7 1.84 -10.42 6.29
N ASP A 8 2.37 -11.50 5.70
CA ASP A 8 3.40 -12.34 6.30
C ASP A 8 4.82 -11.89 5.91
N SER A 9 4.96 -10.86 5.07
CA SER A 9 6.24 -10.40 4.54
C SER A 9 6.86 -9.26 5.36
N GLU A 10 8.19 -9.11 5.31
CA GLU A 10 8.88 -7.96 5.90
C GLU A 10 8.41 -6.62 5.32
N ILE A 11 8.01 -6.59 4.04
CA ILE A 11 7.46 -5.40 3.36
C ILE A 11 6.26 -4.85 4.15
N TYR A 12 5.44 -5.71 4.75
CA TYR A 12 4.30 -5.32 5.57
C TYR A 12 4.67 -4.41 6.76
N ASN A 13 5.89 -4.55 7.28
CA ASN A 13 6.35 -3.84 8.48
C ASN A 13 7.16 -2.57 8.19
N TYR A 14 7.47 -2.29 6.93
CA TYR A 14 8.22 -1.10 6.53
C TYR A 14 7.35 -0.13 5.72
N ARG A 15 7.11 1.07 6.29
CA ARG A 15 6.20 2.10 5.74
C ARG A 15 6.39 2.39 4.25
N VAL A 16 7.64 2.48 3.80
CA VAL A 16 7.99 2.80 2.40
C VAL A 16 7.63 1.64 1.50
N TYR A 17 7.89 0.41 1.95
CA TYR A 17 7.65 -0.79 1.15
C TYR A 17 6.17 -1.16 1.10
N ALA A 18 5.43 -1.02 2.21
CA ALA A 18 3.97 -1.12 2.20
C ALA A 18 3.35 -0.09 1.23
N TYR A 19 3.82 1.16 1.24
CA TYR A 19 3.35 2.17 0.30
C TYR A 19 3.67 1.83 -1.17
N SER A 20 4.90 1.39 -1.45
CA SER A 20 5.31 0.97 -2.79
C SER A 20 4.53 -0.24 -3.29
N TRP A 21 4.25 -1.22 -2.42
CA TRP A 21 3.39 -2.36 -2.74
C TRP A 21 2.00 -1.90 -3.15
N GLY A 22 1.39 -1.01 -2.36
CA GLY A 22 0.10 -0.40 -2.68
C GLY A 22 0.12 0.24 -4.07
N ARG A 23 1.14 1.06 -4.37
CA ARG A 23 1.31 1.69 -5.68
C ARG A 23 1.45 0.71 -6.84
N TYR A 24 2.19 -0.38 -6.67
CA TYR A 24 2.40 -1.34 -7.74
C TYR A 24 1.12 -2.09 -8.10
N HIS A 25 0.26 -2.38 -7.12
CA HIS A 25 -1.03 -3.04 -7.32
C HIS A 25 -2.18 -2.07 -7.66
N ASP A 26 -2.00 -0.76 -7.47
CA ASP A 26 -3.03 0.26 -7.68
C ASP A 26 -3.51 0.33 -9.15
N PRO A 27 -4.79 0.00 -9.45
CA PRO A 27 -5.34 -0.02 -10.81
C PRO A 27 -5.49 1.38 -11.43
N LEU A 28 -5.44 2.45 -10.63
CA LEU A 28 -5.49 3.82 -11.14
C LEU A 28 -4.12 4.31 -11.62
N ARG A 29 -3.08 3.48 -11.48
CA ARG A 29 -1.72 3.82 -11.88
C ARG A 29 -1.22 2.96 -13.01
N ASN A 30 -0.30 3.52 -13.79
CA ASN A 30 0.24 2.92 -15.00
C ASN A 30 1.62 2.26 -14.79
N GLU A 31 2.12 2.10 -13.56
CA GLU A 31 3.39 1.40 -13.35
C GLU A 31 3.28 -0.07 -13.78
N SER A 32 4.24 -0.52 -14.60
CA SER A 32 4.39 -1.92 -15.00
C SER A 32 5.04 -2.74 -13.88
N GLY A 33 4.76 -4.05 -13.83
CA GLY A 33 5.54 -5.01 -13.02
C GLY A 33 4.71 -6.08 -12.33
N THR A 34 3.53 -5.75 -11.84
CA THR A 34 2.61 -6.71 -11.20
C THR A 34 1.20 -6.49 -11.69
N ASP A 35 0.37 -7.52 -11.55
CA ASP A 35 -1.06 -7.43 -11.81
C ASP A 35 -1.69 -6.36 -10.91
N LYS A 36 -2.55 -5.55 -11.54
CA LYS A 36 -3.32 -4.54 -10.84
C LYS A 36 -4.44 -5.21 -10.06
N ASP A 37 -4.37 -5.08 -8.75
CA ASP A 37 -5.33 -5.66 -7.82
C ASP A 37 -5.72 -4.60 -6.80
N LYS A 38 -6.96 -4.12 -6.92
CA LYS A 38 -7.54 -3.12 -6.01
C LYS A 38 -7.49 -3.56 -4.55
N THR A 39 -7.74 -4.85 -4.28
CA THR A 39 -7.76 -5.38 -2.91
C THR A 39 -6.37 -5.35 -2.30
N GLU A 40 -5.36 -5.81 -3.04
CA GLU A 40 -3.96 -5.76 -2.59
C GLU A 40 -3.46 -4.32 -2.43
N ALA A 41 -3.84 -3.42 -3.34
CA ALA A 41 -3.54 -2.00 -3.22
C ALA A 41 -4.11 -1.40 -1.92
N LEU A 42 -5.39 -1.66 -1.63
CA LEU A 42 -6.07 -1.16 -0.44
C LEU A 42 -5.48 -1.72 0.86
N LYS A 43 -5.16 -3.02 0.90
CA LYS A 43 -4.50 -3.65 2.07
C LYS A 43 -3.18 -2.95 2.38
N ALA A 44 -2.34 -2.76 1.36
CA ALA A 44 -1.03 -2.17 1.52
C ALA A 44 -1.06 -0.68 1.84
N TYR A 45 -1.96 0.09 1.21
CA TYR A 45 -2.18 1.50 1.56
C TYR A 45 -2.66 1.69 2.99
N ARG A 46 -3.63 0.90 3.46
CA ARG A 46 -4.09 0.96 4.86
C ARG A 46 -2.97 0.65 5.84
N ARG A 47 -2.13 -0.35 5.54
CA ARG A 47 -0.96 -0.65 6.35
C ARG A 47 0.05 0.51 6.35
N ALA A 48 0.30 1.11 5.18
CA ALA A 48 1.16 2.26 5.07
C ALA A 48 0.67 3.44 5.91
N VAL A 49 -0.64 3.75 5.91
CA VAL A 49 -1.26 4.77 6.77
C VAL A 49 -0.88 4.53 8.23
N THR A 50 -1.18 3.34 8.78
CA THR A 50 -0.84 3.01 10.18
C THR A 50 0.64 3.21 10.51
N LEU A 51 1.54 2.89 9.57
CA LEU A 51 2.98 3.02 9.80
C LEU A 51 3.48 4.47 9.69
N TYR A 52 2.87 5.30 8.83
CA TYR A 52 3.20 6.72 8.74
C TYR A 52 2.57 7.54 9.88
N GLU A 53 1.38 7.16 10.36
CA GLU A 53 0.77 7.72 11.58
C GLU A 53 1.68 7.51 12.79
N ARG A 54 2.16 6.28 13.01
CA ARG A 54 3.11 5.96 14.11
C ARG A 54 4.40 6.78 14.05
N ARG A 55 4.80 7.23 12.86
CA ARG A 55 5.98 8.08 12.64
C ARG A 55 5.68 9.57 12.83
N GLY A 56 4.42 9.98 12.90
CA GLY A 56 4.00 11.39 12.94
C GLY A 56 4.05 12.10 11.59
N ASP A 57 3.98 11.36 10.47
CA ASP A 57 4.09 11.91 9.11
C ASP A 57 2.70 12.21 8.51
N ALA A 58 2.03 13.24 9.02
CA ALA A 58 0.65 13.57 8.67
C ALA A 58 0.46 13.85 7.16
N GLY A 59 1.45 14.47 6.50
CA GLY A 59 1.40 14.74 5.06
C GLY A 59 1.31 13.45 4.24
N LYS A 60 2.12 12.43 4.60
CA LYS A 60 2.03 11.12 3.95
C LYS A 60 0.74 10.39 4.24
N VAL A 61 0.21 10.53 5.45
CA VAL A 61 -1.11 9.95 5.79
C VAL A 61 -2.18 10.51 4.87
N THR A 62 -2.32 11.84 4.78
CA THR A 62 -3.31 12.48 3.90
C THR A 62 -3.13 12.08 2.43
N ASP A 63 -1.89 12.03 1.94
CA ASP A 63 -1.59 11.59 0.57
C ASP A 63 -2.11 10.17 0.28
N ILE A 64 -1.94 9.24 1.24
CA ILE A 64 -2.33 7.84 1.07
C ILE A 64 -3.84 7.68 1.25
N GLU A 65 -4.46 8.39 2.18
CA GLU A 65 -5.92 8.41 2.36
C GLU A 65 -6.63 8.89 1.09
N ASN A 66 -6.10 9.92 0.42
CA ASN A 66 -6.64 10.37 -0.87
C ASN A 66 -6.60 9.26 -1.94
N LYS A 67 -5.57 8.39 -1.92
CA LYS A 67 -5.50 7.23 -2.83
C LYS A 67 -6.50 6.15 -2.46
N ILE A 68 -6.67 5.88 -1.17
CA ILE A 68 -7.68 4.95 -0.66
C ILE A 68 -9.07 5.41 -1.11
N ASN A 69 -9.38 6.70 -0.94
CA ASN A 69 -10.66 7.29 -1.34
C ASN A 69 -10.88 7.23 -2.85
N ALA A 70 -9.84 7.46 -3.65
CA ALA A 70 -9.92 7.33 -5.10
C ALA A 70 -10.22 5.89 -5.56
N LEU A 71 -9.84 4.89 -4.75
CA LEU A 71 -10.07 3.48 -5.05
C LEU A 71 -11.48 3.00 -4.69
N GLY A 72 -12.18 3.65 -3.75
CA GLY A 72 -13.57 3.36 -3.37
C GLY A 72 -13.75 2.13 -2.50
#